data_AF-A0A968B060-F1
#
_entry.id   AF-A0A968B060-F1
#
_cell.length_a   1.000
_cell.length_b   1.000
_cell.length_c   1.000
_cell.angle_alpha   90.00
_cell.angle_beta   90.00
_cell.angle_gamma   90.00
#
_symmetry.space_group_name_H-M   'P 1'
#
loop_
_entity.id
_entity.type
_entity.pdbx_description
1 polymer ?
#
loop_
_entity_poly.entity_id
_entity_poly.type
_entity_poly.pdbx_seq_one_letter_code
_entity_poly.pdbx_strand_id
1 'polypeptide(L)'
;GRILNTTQENWVRANREYVHSKSNRQVGYLYIESMDERNLRKFEKDLYEEMDKDGLIIDIRYNGGGSIHDELLNILRRTSYAYSIERDGEKSYSSLFRWDKPTVLL
;
A
#
# COMPACT_ATOMS: atom_id res chain seq x y z
N GLY A 1 4.26 -2.89 24.15
CA GLY A 1 5.73 -2.96 24.11
C GLY A 1 6.23 -2.17 22.92
N ARG A 2 7.14 -1.21 23.13
CA ARG A 2 7.56 -0.19 22.15
C ARG A 2 8.68 -0.66 21.20
N ILE A 3 9.28 -1.82 21.49
CA ILE A 3 10.49 -2.33 20.82
C ILE A 3 10.16 -3.12 19.54
N LEU A 4 9.05 -3.87 19.52
CA LEU A 4 8.67 -4.69 18.36
C LEU A 4 8.32 -3.84 17.13
N ASN A 5 7.67 -2.69 17.34
CA ASN A 5 7.25 -1.79 16.26
C ASN A 5 8.45 -1.26 15.46
N THR A 6 9.55 -0.92 16.15
CA THR A 6 10.75 -0.37 15.52
C THR A 6 11.49 -1.41 14.68
N THR A 7 11.54 -2.68 15.11
CA THR A 7 12.19 -3.74 14.32
C THR A 7 11.44 -4.01 13.02
N GLN A 8 10.11 -4.08 13.07
CA GLN A 8 9.30 -4.26 11.86
C GLN A 8 9.42 -3.05 10.92
N GLU A 9 9.30 -1.83 11.45
CA GLU A 9 9.48 -0.60 10.66
C GLU A 9 10.86 -0.55 10.00
N ASN A 10 11.91 -0.94 10.72
CA ASN A 10 13.27 -1.03 10.17
C ASN A 10 13.39 -2.08 9.08
N TRP A 11 12.76 -3.25 9.26
CA TRP A 11 12.75 -4.31 8.26
C TRP A 11 11.97 -3.89 6.99
N VAL A 12 10.81 -3.27 7.14
CA VAL A 12 10.02 -2.71 6.03
C VAL A 12 10.84 -1.66 5.28
N ARG A 13 11.51 -0.75 6.00
CA ARG A 13 12.36 0.28 5.40
C ARG A 13 13.54 -0.33 4.64
N ALA A 14 14.22 -1.32 5.22
CA ALA A 14 15.34 -2.01 4.57
C ALA A 14 14.90 -2.72 3.28
N ASN A 15 13.73 -3.36 3.27
CA ASN A 15 13.18 -3.97 2.06
C ASN A 15 12.81 -2.92 1.00
N ARG A 16 12.21 -1.79 1.41
CA ARG A 16 11.90 -0.68 0.50
C ARG A 16 13.17 -0.14 -0.16
N GLU A 17 14.20 0.13 0.63
CA GLU A 17 15.51 0.58 0.15
C GLU A 17 16.16 -0.46 -0.78
N TYR A 18 16.06 -1.74 -0.43
CA TYR A 18 16.54 -2.83 -1.27
C TYR A 18 15.85 -2.84 -2.63
N VAL A 19 14.50 -2.84 -2.67
CA VAL A 19 13.73 -2.84 -3.92
C VAL A 19 14.03 -1.59 -4.74
N HIS A 20 14.07 -0.41 -4.12
CA HIS A 20 14.44 0.84 -4.79
C HIS A 20 15.86 0.74 -5.39
N SER A 21 16.83 0.21 -4.66
CA SER A 21 18.20 0.09 -5.16
C SER A 21 18.33 -0.90 -6.32
N LYS A 22 17.61 -2.03 -6.28
CA LYS A 22 17.68 -3.07 -7.30
C LYS A 22 16.89 -2.76 -8.56
N SER A 23 15.87 -1.92 -8.44
CA SER A 23 15.00 -1.50 -9.55
C SER A 23 15.34 -0.12 -10.11
N ASN A 24 16.45 0.52 -9.69
CA ASN A 24 16.70 1.94 -10.01
C ASN A 24 15.50 2.85 -9.69
N ARG A 25 14.84 2.60 -8.56
CA ARG A 25 13.64 3.31 -8.08
C ARG A 25 12.43 3.20 -9.02
N GLN A 26 12.39 2.24 -9.93
CA GLN A 26 11.24 2.00 -10.82
C GLN A 26 10.16 1.14 -10.16
N VAL A 27 10.49 0.35 -9.14
CA VAL A 27 9.52 -0.50 -8.45
C VAL A 27 9.33 0.00 -7.02
N GLY A 28 8.08 0.17 -6.60
CA GLY A 28 7.73 0.50 -5.23
C GLY A 28 7.50 -0.74 -4.37
N TYR A 29 7.56 -0.56 -3.05
CA TYR A 29 7.41 -1.63 -2.07
C TYR A 29 6.48 -1.21 -0.93
N LEU A 30 5.41 -2.00 -0.75
CA LEU A 30 4.38 -1.82 0.27
C LEU A 30 4.33 -3.06 1.16
N TYR A 31 4.11 -2.88 2.46
CA TYR A 31 3.94 -3.98 3.41
C TYR A 31 2.65 -3.81 4.20
N ILE A 32 1.84 -4.87 4.28
CA ILE A 32 0.55 -4.86 4.96
C ILE A 32 0.55 -5.93 6.05
N GLU A 33 0.54 -5.49 7.30
CA GLU A 33 0.53 -6.38 8.48
C GLU A 33 -0.86 -6.98 8.73
N SER A 34 -1.92 -6.18 8.55
CA SER A 34 -3.33 -6.57 8.70
C SER A 34 -4.23 -5.67 7.84
N MET A 35 -5.48 -6.09 7.60
CA MET A 35 -6.52 -5.23 6.99
C MET A 35 -7.42 -4.59 8.06
N ASP A 36 -6.84 -4.12 9.17
CA ASP A 36 -7.57 -3.21 10.04
C ASP A 36 -7.54 -1.78 9.49
N GLU A 37 -8.47 -0.94 9.94
CA GLU A 37 -8.63 0.44 9.46
C GLU A 37 -7.36 1.29 9.62
N ARG A 38 -6.50 0.99 10.60
CA ARG A 38 -5.23 1.70 10.80
C ARG A 38 -4.22 1.30 9.73
N ASN A 39 -4.06 0.01 9.49
CA ASN A 39 -3.15 -0.51 8.49
C ASN A 39 -3.60 -0.17 7.07
N LEU A 40 -4.92 -0.10 6.82
CA LEU A 40 -5.47 0.37 5.56
C LEU A 40 -5.08 1.83 5.25
N ARG A 41 -5.27 2.75 6.21
CA ARG A 41 -4.85 4.16 6.03
C ARG A 41 -3.34 4.28 5.77
N LYS A 42 -2.53 3.46 6.44
CA LYS A 42 -1.09 3.41 6.21
C LYS A 42 -0.78 2.93 4.80
N PHE A 43 -1.43 1.86 4.36
CA PHE A 43 -1.30 1.34 3.00
C PHE A 43 -1.66 2.39 1.95
N GLU A 44 -2.78 3.10 2.10
CA GLU A 44 -3.18 4.17 1.16
C GLU A 44 -2.13 5.28 1.07
N LYS A 45 -1.55 5.66 2.21
CA LYS A 45 -0.47 6.64 2.26
C LYS A 45 0.81 6.13 1.58
N ASP A 46 1.25 4.92 1.93
CA ASP A 46 2.45 4.32 1.33
C ASP A 46 2.26 4.12 -0.19
N LEU A 47 1.05 3.75 -0.64
CA LEU A 47 0.70 3.65 -2.05
C LEU A 47 0.81 5.01 -2.73
N TYR A 48 0.28 6.08 -2.13
CA TYR A 48 0.40 7.45 -2.65
C TYR A 48 1.86 7.88 -2.84
N GLU A 49 2.74 7.53 -1.90
CA GLU A 49 4.18 7.83 -1.96
C GLU A 49 4.91 7.10 -3.10
N GLU A 50 4.36 5.99 -3.58
CA GLU A 50 4.96 5.14 -4.62
C GLU A 50 4.18 5.17 -5.96
N MET A 51 3.22 6.09 -6.14
CA MET A 51 2.37 6.16 -7.35
C MET A 51 3.15 6.44 -8.65
N ASP A 52 4.30 7.09 -8.55
CA ASP A 52 5.18 7.43 -9.66
C ASP A 52 5.98 6.22 -10.18
N LYS A 53 5.95 5.07 -9.48
CA LYS A 53 6.68 3.85 -9.82
C LYS A 53 6.06 3.12 -11.01
N ASP A 54 6.85 2.38 -11.77
CA ASP A 54 6.42 1.57 -12.91
C ASP A 54 5.80 0.23 -12.50
N GLY A 55 5.98 -0.19 -11.25
CA GLY A 55 5.41 -1.41 -10.70
C GLY A 55 5.42 -1.42 -9.17
N LEU A 56 4.65 -2.32 -8.57
CA LEU A 56 4.59 -2.51 -7.12
C LEU A 56 4.88 -3.93 -6.70
N ILE A 57 5.57 -4.05 -5.57
CA ILE A 57 5.61 -5.25 -4.75
C ILE A 57 4.79 -4.98 -3.50
N ILE A 58 3.78 -5.81 -3.22
CA ILE A 58 2.97 -5.74 -2.00
C ILE A 58 3.24 -7.00 -1.19
N ASP A 59 3.84 -6.82 -0.02
CA ASP A 59 4.26 -7.89 0.87
C ASP A 59 3.24 -8.11 1.99
N ILE A 60 2.66 -9.30 2.02
CA ILE A 60 1.66 -9.76 3.00
C ILE A 60 2.13 -10.99 3.77
N ARG A 61 3.43 -11.34 3.72
CA ARG A 61 3.99 -12.62 4.20
C ARG A 61 3.76 -12.93 5.68
N TYR A 62 3.51 -11.92 6.50
CA TYR A 62 3.28 -12.07 7.95
C TYR A 62 1.85 -11.73 8.37
N ASN A 63 0.95 -11.59 7.40
CA ASN A 63 -0.47 -11.45 7.72
C ASN A 63 -0.99 -12.77 8.30
N GLY A 64 -1.50 -12.73 9.54
CA GLY A 64 -1.88 -13.89 10.36
C GLY A 64 -3.06 -14.75 9.85
N GLY A 65 -3.48 -14.60 8.59
CA GLY A 65 -4.55 -15.35 7.95
C GLY A 65 -5.85 -14.55 7.74
N GLY A 66 -6.57 -14.83 6.65
CA GLY A 66 -7.84 -14.18 6.26
C GLY A 66 -7.93 -13.87 4.76
N SER A 67 -9.03 -13.23 4.33
CA SER A 67 -9.29 -12.81 2.93
C SER A 67 -8.55 -11.53 2.50
N ILE A 68 -7.38 -11.22 3.10
CA ILE A 68 -6.63 -9.99 2.76
C ILE A 68 -6.37 -9.88 1.25
N HIS A 69 -6.14 -11.01 0.57
CA HIS A 69 -5.92 -11.02 -0.87
C HIS A 69 -7.12 -10.43 -1.64
N ASP A 70 -8.34 -10.87 -1.33
CA ASP A 70 -9.56 -10.39 -1.98
C ASP A 70 -9.83 -8.92 -1.65
N GLU A 71 -9.59 -8.53 -0.39
CA GLU A 71 -9.75 -7.14 0.05
C GLU A 71 -8.72 -6.21 -0.62
N LEU A 72 -7.47 -6.66 -0.74
CA LEU A 72 -6.41 -5.93 -1.44
C LEU A 72 -6.72 -5.76 -2.93
N LEU A 73 -7.17 -6.82 -3.60
CA LEU A 73 -7.60 -6.73 -5.00
C LEU A 73 -8.80 -5.79 -5.15
N ASN A 74 -9.75 -5.83 -4.22
CA ASN A 74 -10.86 -4.89 -4.19
C ASN A 74 -10.38 -3.46 -3.99
N ILE A 75 -9.41 -3.21 -3.10
CA ILE A 75 -8.83 -1.89 -2.89
C ILE A 75 -8.12 -1.43 -4.16
N LEU A 76 -7.16 -2.17 -4.71
CA LEU A 76 -6.45 -1.79 -5.93
C LEU A 76 -7.41 -1.47 -7.10
N ARG A 77 -8.54 -2.18 -7.20
CA ARG A 77 -9.62 -1.89 -8.15
C ARG A 77 -10.47 -0.67 -7.77
N ARG A 78 -10.73 -0.42 -6.48
CA ARG A 78 -11.51 0.71 -5.94
C ARG A 78 -10.73 2.00 -5.78
N THR A 79 -9.42 1.97 -5.61
CA THR A 79 -8.53 3.12 -5.57
C THR A 79 -8.66 3.86 -6.92
N SER A 80 -8.99 3.16 -8.01
CA SER A 80 -9.45 3.77 -9.29
C SER A 80 -10.73 4.64 -9.19
N TYR A 81 -11.46 4.59 -8.07
CA TYR A 81 -12.74 5.27 -7.80
C TYR A 81 -12.75 6.00 -6.45
N ALA A 82 -11.61 6.15 -5.76
CA ALA A 82 -11.58 6.76 -4.43
C ALA A 82 -12.17 8.17 -4.48
N TYR A 83 -13.15 8.46 -3.64
CA TYR A 83 -13.79 9.77 -3.55
C TYR A 83 -13.41 10.46 -2.24
N SER A 84 -13.11 11.77 -2.29
CA SER A 84 -13.00 12.58 -1.08
C SER A 84 -14.37 13.16 -0.73
N ILE A 85 -14.78 13.02 0.52
CA ILE A 85 -15.97 13.70 1.07
C ILE A 85 -15.45 14.82 1.98
N GLU A 86 -15.60 16.06 1.55
CA GLU A 86 -15.44 17.20 2.45
C GLU A 86 -16.65 17.28 3.39
N ARG A 87 -16.44 17.75 4.62
CA ARG A 87 -17.45 17.69 5.69
C ARG A 87 -18.79 18.35 5.35
N ASP A 88 -18.86 19.21 4.32
CA ASP A 88 -20.08 19.96 3.94
C ASP A 88 -20.44 19.99 2.45
N GLY A 89 -19.86 19.17 1.55
CA GLY A 89 -20.33 19.22 0.16
C GLY A 89 -19.54 18.46 -0.88
N GLU A 90 -20.27 17.63 -1.63
CA GLU A 90 -19.90 16.88 -2.83
C GLU A 90 -18.87 15.74 -2.69
N LYS A 91 -19.27 14.58 -3.24
CA LYS A 91 -18.37 13.45 -3.46
C LYS A 91 -17.47 13.81 -4.65
N SER A 92 -16.23 14.20 -4.39
CA SER A 92 -15.25 14.37 -5.46
C SER A 92 -14.62 13.02 -5.76
N TYR A 93 -14.93 12.43 -6.92
CA TYR A 93 -14.27 11.21 -7.39
C TYR A 93 -12.84 11.58 -7.83
N SER A 94 -11.86 11.18 -7.03
CA SER A 94 -10.46 11.39 -7.33
C SER A 94 -9.95 10.21 -8.16
N SER A 95 -9.82 10.44 -9.47
CA SER A 95 -9.09 9.53 -10.36
C SER A 95 -7.59 9.43 -10.02
N LEU A 96 -7.10 10.17 -9.01
CA LEU A 96 -5.67 10.26 -8.62
C LEU A 96 -5.11 8.93 -8.09
N PHE A 97 -5.97 7.96 -7.83
CA PHE A 97 -5.66 6.72 -7.14
C PHE A 97 -5.83 5.48 -8.04
N ARG A 98 -5.85 5.65 -9.37
CA ARG A 98 -5.87 4.50 -10.27
C ARG A 98 -4.47 3.87 -10.37
N TRP A 99 -4.33 2.64 -9.88
CA TRP A 99 -3.14 1.80 -10.10
C TRP A 99 -3.47 0.67 -11.08
N ASP A 100 -2.96 0.76 -12.30
CA ASP A 100 -3.13 -0.25 -13.37
C ASP A 100 -1.80 -0.85 -13.86
N LYS A 101 -0.72 -0.55 -13.14
CA LYS A 101 0.64 -1.00 -13.44
C LYS A 101 0.91 -2.40 -12.87
N PRO A 102 1.93 -3.13 -13.37
CA PRO A 102 2.29 -4.45 -12.87
C PRO A 102 2.44 -4.49 -11.35
N THR A 103 1.81 -5.50 -10.74
CA THR A 103 1.81 -5.70 -9.28
C THR A 103 2.17 -7.14 -8.98
N VAL A 104 3.09 -7.35 -8.04
CA VAL A 104 3.46 -8.65 -7.51
C VAL A 104 3.09 -8.71 -6.03
N LEU A 105 2.48 -9.82 -5.61
CA LEU A 105 2.17 -10.09 -4.21
C LEU A 105 3.19 -11.09 -3.66
N LEU A 106 3.71 -10.82 -2.45
CA LEU A 106 4.64 -11.69 -1.72
C LEU A 106 4.01 -12.23 -0.44
#